data_AF-A0A836F9Q1-F1
#
_entry.id   AF-A0A836F9Q1-F1
#
_cell.length_a   1.000
_cell.length_b   1.000
_cell.length_c   1.000
_cell.angle_alpha   90.00
_cell.angle_beta   90.00
_cell.angle_gamma   90.00
#
_symmetry.space_group_name_H-M   'P 1'
#
loop_
_entity.id
_entity.type
_entity.pdbx_description
1 polymer ?
#
loop_
_entity_poly.entity_id
_entity_poly.type
_entity_poly.pdbx_seq_one_letter_code
_entity_poly.pdbx_strand_id
1 'polypeptide(L)'
;MTAFDITPLQIPIGGPIPEMGGKLPPCKVAYPLGPEPNVGVFIEDHKKRADSDPNAPPFDDLRNYAYEGGGSTAGSLESLASGTDDEQHEYEYLGAWGPRFDKLADMYGPAEESEEEE
;
A
#
# COMPACT_ATOMS: atom_id res chain seq x y z
N MET A 1 0.81 -4.81 -24.21
CA MET A 1 1.05 -4.87 -22.76
C MET A 1 2.05 -3.77 -22.40
N THR A 2 1.72 -2.85 -21.49
CA THR A 2 2.69 -1.91 -20.92
C THR A 2 3.40 -2.62 -19.75
N ALA A 3 4.68 -2.98 -19.92
CA ALA A 3 5.46 -3.52 -18.81
C ALA A 3 5.94 -2.35 -17.94
N PHE A 4 5.68 -2.39 -16.63
CA PHE A 4 6.18 -1.40 -15.68
C PHE A 4 7.61 -1.76 -15.26
N ASP A 5 8.48 -0.76 -15.19
CA ASP A 5 9.85 -0.90 -14.70
C ASP A 5 9.85 -1.00 -13.17
N ILE A 6 10.25 -2.16 -12.63
CA ILE A 6 10.30 -2.45 -11.20
C ILE A 6 11.68 -2.17 -10.58
N THR A 7 12.68 -1.74 -11.37
CA THR A 7 14.01 -1.38 -10.87
C THR A 7 14.01 -0.32 -9.77
N PRO A 8 13.12 0.70 -9.77
CA PRO A 8 13.10 1.72 -8.71
C PRO A 8 12.67 1.14 -7.35
N LEU A 9 11.94 0.02 -7.35
CA LEU A 9 11.41 -0.60 -6.15
C LEU A 9 12.46 -1.41 -5.38
N GLN A 10 13.51 -1.85 -6.06
CA GLN A 10 14.50 -2.77 -5.50
C GLN A 10 15.53 -2.01 -4.66
N ILE A 11 15.66 -2.39 -3.39
CA ILE A 11 16.80 -1.91 -2.58
C ILE A 11 18.07 -2.51 -3.19
N PRO A 12 19.13 -1.72 -3.49
CA PRO A 12 20.41 -2.30 -3.86
C PRO A 12 20.90 -3.16 -2.69
N ILE A 13 20.81 -4.48 -2.84
CA ILE A 13 21.52 -5.43 -1.98
C ILE A 13 22.99 -5.36 -2.41
N GLY A 14 23.62 -4.21 -2.16
CA GLY A 14 25.04 -3.93 -2.40
C GLY A 14 25.91 -4.30 -1.20
N GLY A 15 25.37 -5.06 -0.25
CA GLY A 15 26.15 -5.76 0.76
C GLY A 15 26.29 -7.23 0.34
N PRO A 16 27.42 -7.89 0.65
CA PRO A 16 27.57 -9.31 0.38
C PRO A 16 26.38 -10.03 1.00
N ILE A 17 25.66 -10.79 0.18
CA ILE A 17 24.74 -11.81 0.66
C ILE A 17 25.57 -12.59 1.70
N PRO A 18 25.16 -12.69 2.98
CA PRO A 18 25.85 -13.61 3.86
C PRO A 18 25.77 -14.95 3.16
N GLU A 19 26.93 -15.50 2.75
CA GLU A 19 27.03 -16.88 2.33
C GLU A 19 26.32 -17.66 3.42
N MET A 20 25.08 -18.08 3.16
CA MET A 20 24.44 -19.06 4.00
C MET A 20 25.15 -20.35 3.65
N GLY A 21 26.38 -20.48 4.15
CA GLY A 21 27.15 -21.69 4.27
C GLY A 21 26.43 -22.59 5.26
N GLY A 22 25.20 -22.96 4.93
CA GLY A 22 24.56 -24.14 5.45
C GLY A 22 25.42 -25.28 4.98
N LYS A 23 26.37 -25.71 5.83
CA LYS A 23 26.99 -27.01 5.69
C LYS A 23 25.84 -28.02 5.69
N LEU A 24 25.46 -28.47 4.50
CA LEU A 24 24.44 -29.48 4.32
C LEU A 24 24.83 -30.69 5.17
N PRO A 25 23.89 -31.27 5.94
CA PRO A 25 24.18 -32.48 6.70
C PRO A 25 24.62 -33.57 5.71
N PRO A 26 25.65 -34.36 6.01
CA PRO A 26 26.01 -35.47 5.14
C PRO A 26 24.82 -36.44 5.10
N CYS A 27 24.18 -36.55 3.94
CA CYS A 27 23.23 -37.61 3.63
C CYS A 27 24.00 -38.94 3.66
N LYS A 28 24.17 -39.53 4.85
CA LYS A 28 24.76 -40.85 5.02
C LYS A 28 23.72 -41.88 4.60
N VAL A 29 23.77 -42.27 3.33
CA VAL A 29 22.96 -43.35 2.77
C VAL A 29 23.48 -44.66 3.37
N ALA A 30 22.69 -45.31 4.22
CA ALA A 30 22.97 -46.65 4.72
C ALA A 30 22.49 -47.67 3.68
N TYR A 31 23.40 -48.44 3.09
CA TYR A 31 23.07 -49.44 2.08
C TYR A 31 22.69 -50.77 2.74
N PRO A 32 21.53 -51.37 2.41
CA PRO A 32 21.24 -52.74 2.82
C PRO A 32 22.14 -53.70 2.05
N LEU A 33 22.89 -54.51 2.79
CA LEU A 33 23.77 -55.56 2.27
C LEU A 33 22.91 -56.76 1.83
N GLY A 34 22.39 -56.72 0.59
CA GLY A 34 21.66 -57.82 -0.07
C GLY A 34 22.51 -58.55 -1.13
N PRO A 35 22.09 -59.77 -1.58
CA PRO A 35 22.93 -60.67 -2.37
C PRO A 35 23.09 -60.22 -3.83
N GLU A 36 24.33 -60.31 -4.32
CA GLU A 36 24.88 -59.94 -5.65
C GLU A 36 24.48 -58.55 -6.19
N PRO A 37 25.39 -57.55 -6.14
CA PRO A 37 25.08 -56.19 -6.53
C PRO A 37 24.99 -56.08 -8.06
N ASN A 38 23.76 -56.01 -8.60
CA ASN A 38 23.56 -55.52 -9.96
C ASN A 38 23.94 -54.03 -10.01
N VAL A 39 25.16 -53.74 -10.47
CA VAL A 39 25.70 -52.37 -10.49
C VAL A 39 24.85 -51.41 -11.33
N GLY A 40 24.17 -51.92 -12.36
CA GLY A 40 23.29 -51.13 -13.22
C GLY A 40 22.07 -50.61 -12.45
N VAL A 41 21.40 -51.49 -11.70
CA VAL A 41 20.27 -51.13 -10.83
C VAL A 41 20.72 -50.18 -9.72
N PHE A 42 21.91 -50.42 -9.15
CA PHE A 42 22.49 -49.53 -8.14
C PHE A 42 22.70 -48.12 -8.70
N ILE A 43 23.36 -47.97 -9.83
CA ILE A 43 23.61 -46.67 -10.46
C ILE A 43 22.29 -46.00 -10.84
N GLU A 44 21.32 -46.74 -11.39
CA GLU A 44 20.03 -46.19 -11.79
C GLU A 44 19.22 -45.66 -10.59
N ASP A 45 19.18 -46.39 -9.47
CA ASP A 45 18.52 -45.95 -8.23
C ASP A 45 19.17 -44.67 -7.68
N HIS A 46 20.50 -44.61 -7.68
CA HIS A 46 21.24 -43.45 -7.19
C HIS A 46 21.07 -42.22 -8.07
N LYS A 47 21.07 -42.43 -9.39
CA LYS A 47 20.82 -41.36 -10.35
C LYS A 47 19.41 -40.77 -10.15
N LYS A 48 18.38 -41.62 -10.07
CA LYS A 48 17.00 -41.17 -9.82
C LYS A 48 16.87 -40.39 -8.51
N ARG A 49 17.57 -40.83 -7.46
CA ARG A 49 17.62 -40.13 -6.16
C ARG A 49 18.31 -38.77 -6.26
N ALA A 50 19.43 -38.67 -6.98
CA ALA A 50 20.15 -37.42 -7.17
C ALA A 50 19.37 -36.42 -8.04
N ASP A 51 18.75 -36.90 -9.13
CA ASP A 51 17.96 -36.07 -10.05
C ASP A 51 16.68 -35.51 -9.39
N SER A 52 16.21 -36.16 -8.33
CA SER A 52 15.01 -35.75 -7.58
C SER A 52 15.33 -35.06 -6.25
N ASP A 53 16.59 -34.65 -6.03
CA ASP A 53 16.99 -34.00 -4.78
C ASP A 53 16.40 -32.57 -4.70
N PRO A 54 15.50 -32.29 -3.74
CA PRO A 54 14.89 -30.96 -3.59
C PRO A 54 15.88 -29.90 -3.09
N ASN A 55 17.07 -30.30 -2.61
CA ASN A 55 18.14 -29.39 -2.22
C ASN A 55 19.09 -29.08 -3.38
N ALA A 56 18.84 -29.64 -4.56
CA ALA A 56 19.58 -29.29 -5.75
C ALA A 56 19.25 -27.84 -6.16
N PRO A 57 20.25 -27.03 -6.55
CA PRO A 57 20.02 -25.68 -7.06
C PRO A 57 19.17 -25.66 -8.35
N PRO A 58 18.53 -24.53 -8.72
CA PRO A 58 18.65 -23.20 -8.10
C PRO A 58 17.76 -23.01 -6.87
N PHE A 59 18.27 -22.29 -5.88
CA PHE A 59 17.48 -21.91 -4.70
C PHE A 59 16.57 -20.71 -5.02
N ASP A 60 15.54 -20.54 -4.21
CA ASP A 60 14.69 -19.35 -4.27
C ASP A 60 15.43 -18.12 -3.71
N ASP A 61 15.27 -16.98 -4.39
CA ASP A 61 15.84 -15.70 -3.96
C ASP A 61 14.74 -14.78 -3.40
N LEU A 62 15.05 -14.06 -2.32
CA LEU A 62 14.18 -12.99 -1.79
C LEU A 62 14.52 -11.66 -2.46
N ARG A 63 13.48 -10.90 -2.84
CA ARG A 63 13.61 -9.52 -3.35
C ARG A 63 12.92 -8.57 -2.39
N ASN A 64 13.70 -7.66 -1.81
CA ASN A 64 13.19 -6.64 -0.91
C ASN A 64 12.80 -5.39 -1.70
N TYR A 65 11.55 -4.96 -1.51
CA TYR A 65 10.99 -3.76 -2.13
C TYR A 65 10.66 -2.73 -1.04
N ALA A 66 11.16 -1.50 -1.19
CA ALA A 66 10.95 -0.43 -0.19
C ALA A 66 10.84 0.98 -0.78
N TYR A 67 10.58 1.10 -2.08
CA TYR A 67 10.37 2.41 -2.68
C TYR A 67 9.03 3.01 -2.28
N GLU A 68 9.09 4.14 -1.59
CA GLU A 68 7.94 4.85 -1.03
C GLU A 68 7.29 5.81 -2.04
N GLY A 69 7.93 6.05 -3.19
CA GLY A 69 7.52 7.10 -4.12
C GLY A 69 8.39 8.35 -4.01
N GLY A 70 8.15 9.32 -4.89
CA GLY A 70 8.90 10.57 -4.96
C GLY A 70 8.40 11.70 -4.05
N GLY A 71 7.45 11.43 -3.15
CA GLY A 71 6.86 12.46 -2.29
C GLY A 71 6.06 13.53 -3.06
N SER A 72 5.32 13.13 -4.09
CA SER A 72 4.48 14.06 -4.83
C SER A 72 3.39 14.65 -3.94
N THR A 73 3.23 15.97 -3.97
CA THR A 73 2.07 16.61 -3.36
C THR A 73 0.80 16.15 -4.08
N ALA A 74 -0.22 15.76 -3.31
CA ALA A 74 -1.57 15.74 -3.84
C ALA A 74 -1.85 17.15 -4.37
N GLY A 75 -2.36 17.28 -5.60
CA GLY A 75 -2.60 18.59 -6.23
C GLY A 75 -3.61 19.45 -5.45
N SER A 76 -4.20 20.44 -6.12
CA SER A 76 -5.24 21.25 -5.48
C SER A 76 -6.44 20.39 -5.09
N LEU A 77 -6.80 20.41 -3.80
CA LEU A 77 -8.02 19.83 -3.28
C LEU A 77 -9.14 20.89 -3.30
N GLU A 78 -10.38 20.45 -3.42
CA GLU A 78 -11.54 21.34 -3.31
C GLU A 78 -11.69 21.84 -1.87
N SER A 79 -12.11 23.10 -1.72
CA SER A 79 -12.40 23.69 -0.41
C SER A 79 -13.68 23.11 0.17
N LEU A 80 -13.71 22.85 1.48
CA LEU A 80 -14.91 22.37 2.18
C LEU A 80 -16.11 23.33 2.10
N ALA A 81 -15.86 24.63 1.91
CA ALA A 81 -16.89 25.66 1.76
C ALA A 81 -17.44 25.78 0.33
N SER A 82 -17.00 24.93 -0.61
CA SER A 82 -17.51 24.91 -1.97
C SER A 82 -18.96 24.40 -1.96
N GLY A 83 -19.91 25.29 -1.70
CA GLY A 83 -21.34 24.97 -1.66
C GLY A 83 -22.14 25.71 -0.58
N THR A 84 -21.52 26.49 0.31
CA THR A 84 -22.23 27.21 1.39
C THR A 84 -22.40 28.71 1.16
N ASP A 85 -21.89 29.24 0.04
CA ASP A 85 -21.77 30.70 -0.19
C ASP A 85 -22.92 31.30 -1.03
N ASP A 86 -23.82 30.47 -1.57
CA ASP A 86 -24.89 30.90 -2.48
C ASP A 86 -26.26 31.03 -1.79
N GLU A 87 -26.32 31.20 -0.48
CA GLU A 87 -27.59 31.40 0.24
C GLU A 87 -27.85 32.89 0.49
N GLN A 88 -29.01 33.37 0.03
CA GLN A 88 -29.54 34.68 0.40
C GLN A 88 -29.76 34.71 1.91
N HIS A 89 -29.03 35.58 2.61
CA HIS A 89 -29.10 35.66 4.06
C HIS A 89 -30.42 36.31 4.52
N GLU A 90 -31.34 35.49 5.04
CA GLU A 90 -32.60 35.93 5.69
C GLU A 90 -32.38 36.07 7.21
N TYR A 91 -32.56 37.27 7.76
CA TYR A 91 -32.23 37.59 9.16
C TYR A 91 -33.44 37.83 10.08
N GLU A 92 -34.64 37.40 9.70
CA GLU A 92 -35.89 37.63 10.44
C GLU A 92 -35.85 37.10 11.88
N TYR A 93 -35.02 36.07 12.15
CA TYR A 93 -34.85 35.49 13.48
C TYR A 93 -34.20 36.44 14.50
N LEU A 94 -33.55 37.53 14.07
CA LEU A 94 -32.89 38.48 14.98
C LEU A 94 -33.90 39.18 15.92
N GLY A 95 -35.13 39.43 15.45
CA GLY A 95 -36.18 40.03 16.26
C GLY A 95 -36.60 39.15 17.45
N ALA A 96 -36.41 37.83 17.36
CA ALA A 96 -36.76 36.88 18.42
C ALA A 96 -35.64 36.68 19.47
N TRP A 97 -34.43 37.18 19.24
CA TRP A 97 -33.28 36.99 20.15
C TRP A 97 -33.27 37.95 21.37
N GLY A 98 -34.20 38.92 21.38
CA GLY A 98 -34.43 39.84 22.49
C GLY A 98 -33.57 41.11 22.43
N PRO A 99 -33.70 42.00 23.44
CA PRO A 99 -33.35 43.42 23.35
C PRO A 99 -31.87 43.73 23.11
N ARG A 100 -30.99 42.75 23.33
CA ARG A 100 -29.56 42.90 23.02
C ARG A 100 -29.28 42.88 21.52
N PHE A 101 -30.21 42.35 20.72
CA PHE A 101 -30.10 42.19 19.27
C PHE A 101 -30.99 43.17 18.48
N ASP A 102 -31.74 44.05 19.14
CA ASP A 102 -32.64 45.02 18.49
C ASP A 102 -31.94 45.86 17.42
N LYS A 103 -30.72 46.32 17.71
CA LYS A 103 -29.94 47.08 16.72
C LYS A 103 -29.58 46.26 15.48
N LEU A 104 -29.33 44.96 15.63
CA LEU A 104 -29.06 44.08 14.48
C LEU A 104 -30.36 43.75 13.74
N ALA A 105 -31.48 43.57 14.45
CA ALA A 105 -32.79 43.38 13.85
C ALA A 105 -33.25 44.61 13.05
N ASP A 106 -32.94 45.82 13.51
CA ASP A 106 -33.20 47.08 12.80
C ASP A 106 -32.34 47.22 11.53
N MET A 107 -31.07 46.81 11.57
CA MET A 107 -30.16 46.93 10.41
C MET A 107 -30.37 45.86 9.34
N TYR A 108 -30.82 44.65 9.72
CA TYR A 108 -30.88 43.48 8.84
C TYR A 108 -32.29 42.87 8.71
N GLY A 109 -33.26 43.36 9.47
CA GLY A 109 -34.66 42.96 9.35
C GLY A 109 -35.32 43.58 8.11
N PRO A 110 -36.58 43.21 7.83
CA PRO A 110 -37.32 43.80 6.72
C PRO A 110 -37.38 45.32 6.94
N ALA A 111 -36.88 46.08 5.98
CA ALA A 111 -37.17 47.51 5.94
C ALA A 111 -38.68 47.62 5.79
N GLU A 112 -39.36 48.26 6.73
CA GLU A 112 -40.69 48.80 6.48
C GLU A 112 -40.50 49.77 5.31
N GLU A 113 -40.75 49.32 4.08
CA GLU A 113 -40.98 50.22 2.97
C GLU A 113 -42.18 51.06 3.42
N SER A 114 -41.89 52.26 3.90
CA SER A 114 -42.90 53.26 4.12
C SER A 114 -43.59 53.43 2.78
N GLU A 115 -44.77 52.83 2.65
CA GLU A 115 -45.74 53.20 1.63
C GLU A 115 -45.92 54.71 1.80
N GLU A 116 -45.26 55.48 0.93
CA GLU A 116 -45.59 56.88 0.70
C GLU A 116 -46.98 56.89 0.07
N GLU A 117 -48.00 56.73 0.91
CA GLU A 117 -49.36 57.15 0.59
C GLU A 117 -49.45 58.68 0.77
N GLU A 118 -49.71 59.33 -0.38
CA GLU A 118 -50.25 60.69 -0.63
C GLU A 118 -49.28 61.79 -1.11
#